data_AF-A0A660NTP6-F1
#
_entry.id   AF-A0A660NTP6-F1
#
_cell.length_a   1.000
_cell.length_b   1.000
_cell.length_c   1.000
_cell.angle_alpha   90.00
_cell.angle_beta   90.00
_cell.angle_gamma   90.00
#
_symmetry.space_group_name_H-M   'P 1'
#
loop_
_entity.id
_entity.type
_entity.pdbx_description
1 polymer ?
#
loop_
_entity_poly.entity_id
_entity_poly.type
_entity_poly.pdbx_seq_one_letter_code
_entity_poly.pdbx_strand_id
1 'polypeptide(L)'
;MDNKVDLDLMEFVEQQILPRYNAFGRSHGIGHVQRVIKNALELVSVTGANPNMVYVSAAYHDLGMEGPRAIHHITSGKILAGHCFHQSGKKI
;
A
#
# COMPACT_ATOMS: atom_id res chain seq x y z
N MET A 1 5.73 1.67 21.43
CA MET A 1 5.52 2.14 20.05
C MET A 1 4.18 1.62 19.60
N ASP A 2 3.33 2.49 19.07
CA ASP A 2 2.04 2.04 18.56
C ASP A 2 2.28 1.25 17.27
N ASN A 3 2.02 -0.06 17.30
CA ASN A 3 2.30 -1.00 16.21
C ASN A 3 1.12 -1.12 15.24
N LYS A 4 0.25 -0.12 15.23
CA LYS A 4 -1.00 -0.10 14.48
C LYS A 4 -0.93 0.88 13.33
N VAL A 5 -1.66 0.56 12.27
CA VAL A 5 -1.84 1.44 11.13
C VAL A 5 -2.88 2.50 11.48
N ASP A 6 -2.65 3.75 11.08
CA ASP A 6 -3.59 4.86 11.25
C ASP A 6 -4.93 4.54 10.54
N LEU A 7 -6.06 4.83 11.19
CA LEU A 7 -7.38 4.48 10.66
C LEU A 7 -7.71 5.24 9.37
N ASP A 8 -7.42 6.55 9.31
CA ASP A 8 -7.64 7.36 8.10
C ASP A 8 -6.81 6.83 6.90
N LEU A 9 -5.60 6.35 7.18
CA LEU A 9 -4.74 5.74 6.17
C LEU A 9 -5.28 4.39 5.70
N MET A 10 -5.74 3.57 6.64
CA MET A 10 -6.38 2.29 6.36
C MET A 10 -7.60 2.49 5.46
N GLU A 11 -8.49 3.41 5.82
CA GLU A 11 -9.70 3.75 5.07
C GLU A 11 -9.36 4.20 3.65
N PHE A 12 -8.40 5.13 3.49
CA PHE A 12 -7.99 5.59 2.17
C PHE A 12 -7.47 4.44 1.29
N VAL A 13 -6.59 3.59 1.83
CA VAL A 13 -6.02 2.47 1.07
C VAL A 13 -7.12 1.48 0.67
N GLU A 14 -8.02 1.14 1.59
CA GLU A 14 -9.11 0.19 1.32
C GLU A 14 -10.11 0.71 0.29
N GLN A 15 -10.40 2.01 0.29
CA GLN A 15 -11.37 2.61 -0.63
C GLN A 15 -10.77 3.01 -1.98
N GLN A 16 -9.54 3.51 -2.00
CA GLN A 16 -8.95 4.13 -3.19
C GLN A 16 -7.91 3.25 -3.90
N ILE A 17 -7.23 2.37 -3.15
CA ILE A 17 -6.06 1.64 -3.66
C ILE A 17 -6.40 0.18 -3.93
N LEU A 18 -6.92 -0.54 -2.93
CA LEU A 18 -7.20 -1.97 -3.08
C LEU A 18 -8.18 -2.30 -4.22
N PRO A 19 -9.24 -1.52 -4.51
CA PRO A 19 -10.16 -1.84 -5.60
C PRO A 19 -9.50 -1.84 -6.98
N ARG A 20 -8.39 -1.12 -7.17
CA ARG A 20 -7.66 -1.08 -8.45
C ARG A 20 -7.06 -2.44 -8.81
N TYR A 21 -6.74 -3.26 -7.82
CA TYR A 21 -6.23 -4.62 -8.03
C TYR A 21 -7.25 -5.57 -8.67
N ASN A 22 -8.54 -5.19 -8.73
CA ASN A 22 -9.56 -5.97 -9.46
C ASN A 22 -9.34 -5.95 -10.98
N ALA A 23 -8.56 -5.00 -11.50
CA ALA A 23 -8.18 -4.94 -12.91
C ALA A 23 -7.05 -5.93 -13.28
N PHE A 24 -6.42 -6.57 -12.30
CA PHE A 24 -5.24 -7.42 -12.50
C PHE A 24 -5.59 -8.92 -12.45
N GLY A 25 -4.78 -9.71 -13.15
CA GLY A 25 -4.88 -11.18 -13.13
C GLY A 25 -4.45 -11.79 -11.80
N ARG A 26 -4.68 -13.11 -11.64
CA ARG A 26 -4.48 -13.85 -10.37
C ARG A 26 -3.14 -13.59 -9.66
N SER A 27 -2.05 -13.47 -10.41
CA SER A 27 -0.70 -13.27 -9.84
C SER A 27 -0.48 -11.87 -9.25
N HIS A 28 -1.33 -10.91 -9.58
CA HIS A 28 -1.22 -9.51 -9.14
C HIS A 28 -2.58 -8.94 -8.68
N GLY A 29 -3.59 -9.78 -8.45
CA GLY A 29 -4.96 -9.33 -8.11
C GLY A 29 -5.16 -9.07 -6.61
N ILE A 30 -6.41 -8.78 -6.22
CA ILE A 30 -6.77 -8.41 -4.84
C ILE A 30 -6.29 -9.44 -3.79
N GLY A 31 -6.45 -10.73 -4.07
CA GLY A 31 -6.02 -11.80 -3.16
C GLY A 31 -4.49 -11.85 -2.98
N HIS A 32 -3.72 -11.44 -3.99
CA HIS A 32 -2.26 -11.34 -3.88
C HIS A 32 -1.86 -10.20 -2.95
N VAL A 33 -2.33 -8.97 -3.22
CA VAL A 33 -1.96 -7.81 -2.40
C VAL A 33 -2.41 -7.95 -0.94
N GLN A 34 -3.60 -8.52 -0.68
CA GLN A 34 -4.06 -8.76 0.69
C GLN A 34 -3.13 -9.71 1.47
N ARG A 35 -2.61 -10.76 0.83
CA ARG A 35 -1.62 -11.65 1.44
C ARG A 35 -0.29 -10.93 1.69
N VAL A 36 0.17 -10.12 0.73
CA VAL A 36 1.40 -9.32 0.88
C VAL A 36 1.28 -8.35 2.06
N ILE A 37 0.17 -7.61 2.16
CA ILE A 37 -0.11 -6.69 3.27
C ILE A 37 -0.10 -7.43 4.61
N LYS A 38 -0.83 -8.55 4.70
CA LYS A 38 -0.89 -9.36 5.93
C LYS A 38 0.51 -9.78 6.37
N ASN A 39 1.27 -10.42 5.48
CA ASN A 39 2.59 -10.93 5.80
C ASN A 39 3.56 -9.80 6.15
N ALA A 40 3.46 -8.65 5.48
CA ALA A 40 4.30 -7.50 5.77
C ALA A 40 4.02 -6.91 7.17
N LEU A 41 2.75 -6.82 7.57
CA LEU A 41 2.36 -6.33 8.90
C LEU A 41 2.75 -7.30 10.03
N GLU A 42 2.75 -8.61 9.80
CA GLU A 42 3.25 -9.58 10.79
C GLU A 42 4.72 -9.31 11.16
N LEU A 43 5.53 -8.86 10.19
CA LEU A 43 6.94 -8.54 10.39
C LEU A 43 7.19 -7.25 11.20
N VAL A 44 6.20 -6.36 11.35
CA VAL A 44 6.34 -5.12 12.13
C VAL A 44 6.73 -5.42 13.57
N SER A 45 6.15 -6.48 14.15
CA SER A 45 6.41 -6.89 15.53
C SER A 45 7.87 -7.28 15.81
N VAL A 46 8.55 -7.86 14.83
CA VAL A 46 9.93 -8.36 14.96
C VAL A 46 10.99 -7.40 14.42
N THR A 47 10.60 -6.50 13.52
CA THR A 47 11.52 -5.52 12.90
C THR A 47 11.49 -4.15 13.57
N GLY A 48 10.39 -3.80 14.24
CA GLY A 48 10.16 -2.43 14.73
C GLY A 48 9.92 -1.42 13.61
N ALA A 49 9.64 -1.88 12.38
CA ALA A 49 9.35 -1.01 11.24
C ALA A 49 8.06 -0.19 11.47
N ASN A 50 7.98 1.01 10.89
CA ASN A 50 6.78 1.83 10.99
C ASN A 50 5.58 1.14 10.27
N PRO A 51 4.47 0.83 10.97
CA PRO A 51 3.33 0.10 10.40
C PRO A 51 2.66 0.86 9.25
N ASN A 52 2.56 2.19 9.30
CA ASN A 52 1.98 3.01 8.22
C ASN A 52 2.81 2.88 6.95
N MET A 53 4.14 2.95 7.07
CA MET A 53 5.05 2.82 5.93
C MET A 53 5.00 1.42 5.31
N VAL A 54 4.95 0.38 6.15
CA VAL A 54 4.83 -1.02 5.71
C VAL A 54 3.52 -1.23 4.97
N TYR A 55 2.41 -0.78 5.55
CA TYR A 55 1.07 -0.92 4.97
C TYR A 55 0.95 -0.23 3.60
N VAL A 56 1.40 1.03 3.50
CA VAL A 56 1.38 1.80 2.25
C VAL A 56 2.29 1.16 1.21
N SER A 57 3.52 0.81 1.58
CA SER A 57 4.47 0.21 0.63
C SER A 57 3.95 -1.12 0.08
N ALA A 58 3.37 -1.96 0.94
CA ALA A 58 2.75 -3.22 0.54
C ALA A 58 1.52 -3.02 -0.37
N ALA A 59 0.64 -2.07 -0.03
CA ALA A 59 -0.55 -1.78 -0.82
C ALA A 59 -0.23 -1.20 -2.21
N TYR A 60 0.85 -0.45 -2.36
CA TYR A 60 1.21 0.17 -3.63
C TYR A 60 2.15 -0.66 -4.50
N HIS A 61 2.85 -1.67 -3.98
CA HIS A 61 3.99 -2.29 -4.67
C HIS A 61 3.73 -2.69 -6.13
N ASP A 62 2.53 -3.23 -6.41
CA ASP A 62 2.12 -3.73 -7.72
C ASP A 62 1.15 -2.80 -8.48
N LEU A 63 0.85 -1.61 -7.97
CA LEU A 63 -0.16 -0.72 -8.56
C LEU A 63 0.21 -0.24 -9.97
N GLY A 64 1.50 -0.21 -10.31
CA GLY A 64 1.99 0.08 -11.65
C GLY A 64 1.82 -1.06 -12.67
N MET A 65 1.22 -2.19 -12.29
CA MET A 65 0.97 -3.33 -13.18
C MET A 65 -0.08 -3.08 -14.27
N GLU A 66 -0.77 -1.93 -14.24
CA GLU A 66 -1.56 -1.43 -15.38
C GLU A 66 -0.66 -1.17 -16.61
N GLY A 67 0.63 -0.92 -16.40
CA GLY A 67 1.62 -0.64 -17.44
C GLY A 67 2.65 -1.76 -17.65
N PRO A 68 3.83 -1.44 -18.23
CA PRO A 68 4.85 -2.44 -18.51
C PRO A 68 5.42 -3.07 -17.23
N ARG A 69 5.39 -4.40 -17.17
CA ARG A 69 5.93 -5.18 -16.05
C ARG A 69 7.39 -4.83 -15.71
N ALA A 70 8.22 -4.47 -16.67
CA ALA A 70 9.63 -4.16 -16.40
C ALA A 70 9.84 -2.98 -15.43
N ILE A 71 8.89 -2.04 -15.38
CA ILE A 71 9.00 -0.80 -14.61
C ILE A 71 7.87 -0.60 -13.60
N HIS A 72 7.02 -1.62 -13.38
CA HIS A 72 5.81 -1.50 -12.56
C HIS A 72 6.10 -0.92 -11.17
N HIS A 73 7.18 -1.32 -10.50
CA HIS A 73 7.59 -0.79 -9.19
C HIS A 73 7.93 0.71 -9.23
N ILE A 74 8.55 1.21 -10.31
CA ILE A 74 8.80 2.65 -10.49
C ILE A 74 7.48 3.39 -10.71
N THR A 75 6.60 2.82 -11.54
CA THR A 75 5.27 3.37 -11.79
C THR A 75 4.43 3.41 -10.51
N SER A 76 4.44 2.34 -9.70
CA SER A 76 3.83 2.27 -8.38
C SER A 76 4.32 3.39 -7.47
N GLY A 77 5.64 3.62 -7.41
CA GLY A 77 6.23 4.72 -6.65
C GLY A 77 5.79 6.11 -7.12
N LYS A 78 5.64 6.30 -8.45
CA LYS A 78 5.11 7.55 -9.01
C LYS A 78 3.63 7.75 -8.65
N ILE A 79 2.82 6.70 -8.70
CA ILE A 79 1.41 6.76 -8.28
C ILE A 79 1.33 7.15 -6.81
N LEU A 80 2.15 6.53 -5.94
CA LEU A 80 2.24 6.88 -4.53
C LEU A 80 2.62 8.35 -4.33
N ALA A 81 3.66 8.84 -5.02
CA ALA A 81 4.11 10.22 -4.91
C ALA A 81 3.06 11.24 -5.39
N GLY A 82 2.15 10.84 -6.28
CA GLY A 82 1.02 11.66 -6.72
C GLY A 82 -0.14 11.73 -5.71
N HIS A 83 -0.20 10.82 -4.74
CA HIS A 83 -1.24 10.82 -3.72
C HIS A 83 -0.80 11.67 -2.51
N CYS A 84 -1.54 12.75 -2.26
CA CYS A 84 -1.37 13.53 -1.05
C CYS A 84 -2.22 12.91 0.06
N PHE A 85 -1.57 12.26 1.03
CA PHE A 85 -2.24 11.85 2.26
C PHE A 85 -2.43 13.10 3.14
N HIS A 86 -3.56 13.77 3.03
CA HIS A 86 -3.94 14.77 4.01
C HIS A 86 -4.29 14.03 5.31
N GLN A 87 -3.34 13.99 6.25
CA GLN A 87 -3.72 13.81 7.65
C GLN A 87 -4.54 15.03 8.04
N SER A 88 -5.78 14.83 8.44
CA SER A 88 -6.63 15.86 9.00
C SER A 88 -5.90 16.57 10.14
N GLY A 89 -5.34 17.76 9.88
CA GLY A 89 -5.04 18.75 10.91
C GLY A 89 -3.59 19.15 11.21
N LYS A 90 -2.55 18.72 10.49
CA LYS A 90 -1.22 19.35 10.64
C LYS A 90 -0.49 19.54 9.31
N LYS A 91 -0.48 20.80 8.84
CA LYS A 91 0.56 21.30 7.96
C LYS A 91 1.91 21.13 8.67
N ILE A 92 2.78 20.32 8.09
CA ILE A 92 4.23 20.46 8.24
C ILE A 92 4.73 21.47 7.22
#